data_AF-A0A2V8P5W3-F1
#
_entry.id   AF-A0A2V8P5W3-F1
#
_cell.length_a   1.000
_cell.length_b   1.000
_cell.length_c   1.000
_cell.angle_alpha   90.00
_cell.angle_beta   90.00
_cell.angle_gamma   90.00
#
_symmetry.space_group_name_H-M   'P 1'
#
loop_
_entity.id
_entity.type
_entity.pdbx_description
1 polymer ?
#
loop_
_entity_poly.entity_id
_entity_poly.type
_entity_poly.pdbx_seq_one_letter_code
_entity_poly.pdbx_strand_id
1 'polypeptide(L)' 'MNIKDVVEVDPEKMSGVPVFAGTRVPIGHLFEYIESGETLDEFLDQFPTVTREQALAALELSKESLLSQHEIAA' A
#
# COMPACT_ATOMS: atom_id res chain seq x y z
N MET A 1 7.41 -6.36 8.51
CA MET A 1 6.06 -6.72 8.03
C MET A 1 6.26 -7.33 6.65
N ASN A 2 5.60 -8.44 6.33
CA ASN A 2 5.76 -9.08 5.02
C ASN A 2 4.61 -8.68 4.10
N ILE A 3 4.74 -8.89 2.78
CA ILE A 3 3.73 -8.44 1.80
C ILE A 3 2.29 -8.91 2.10
N LYS A 4 2.14 -10.10 2.69
CA LYS A 4 0.84 -10.68 3.06
C LYS A 4 0.16 -9.98 4.25
N ASP A 5 0.92 -9.26 5.06
CA ASP A 5 0.41 -8.48 6.19
C ASP A 5 -0.07 -7.08 5.76
N VAL A 6 0.34 -6.67 4.55
CA VAL A 6 0.08 -5.35 3.98
C VAL A 6 -1.00 -5.43 2.91
N VAL A 7 -0.88 -6.40 2.01
CA VAL A 7 -1.75 -6.54 0.83
C VAL A 7 -2.51 -7.84 0.90
N GLU A 8 -3.81 -7.74 0.71
CA GLU A 8 -4.72 -8.86 0.54
C GLU A 8 -5.34 -8.80 -0.86
N VAL A 9 -5.33 -9.94 -1.56
CA VAL A 9 -5.97 -10.12 -2.86
C VAL A 9 -6.89 -11.31 -2.76
N ASP A 10 -8.19 -11.07 -2.89
CA ASP A 10 -9.21 -12.10 -2.83
C ASP A 10 -10.17 -11.87 -4.02
N PRO A 11 -10.29 -12.82 -4.98
CA PRO A 11 -11.19 -12.68 -6.12
C PRO A 11 -12.66 -12.41 -5.74
N GLU A 12 -13.08 -12.82 -4.55
CA GLU A 12 -14.43 -12.61 -4.03
C GLU A 12 -14.58 -11.23 -3.34
N LYS A 13 -13.48 -10.53 -3.05
CA LYS A 13 -13.48 -9.17 -2.48
C LYS A 13 -13.07 -8.14 -3.52
N MET A 14 -13.89 -7.11 -3.70
CA MET A 14 -13.60 -6.02 -4.64
C MET A 14 -13.21 -6.52 -6.05
N SER A 15 -13.77 -7.65 -6.50
CA SER A 15 -13.43 -8.28 -7.79
C SER A 15 -11.93 -8.57 -7.97
N GLY A 16 -11.20 -8.87 -6.90
CA GLY A 16 -9.76 -9.16 -6.94
C GLY A 16 -8.86 -7.92 -6.95
N VAL A 17 -9.39 -6.72 -6.70
CA VAL A 17 -8.56 -5.52 -6.50
C VAL A 17 -7.69 -5.71 -5.24
N PRO A 18 -6.37 -5.46 -5.31
CA PRO A 18 -5.51 -5.47 -4.13
C PRO A 18 -5.92 -4.41 -3.11
N VAL A 19 -6.17 -4.85 -1.87
CA VAL A 19 -6.58 -3.99 -0.75
C VAL A 19 -5.57 -4.08 0.40
N PHE A 20 -5.59 -3.09 1.29
CA PHE A 20 -4.90 -3.24 2.58
C PHE A 20 -5.47 -4.43 3.34
N ALA A 21 -4.61 -5.31 3.83
CA ALA A 21 -5.02 -6.55 4.49
C ALA A 21 -5.96 -6.27 5.68
N GLY A 22 -7.07 -6.99 5.74
CA GLY A 22 -8.11 -6.76 6.75
C GLY A 22 -9.03 -5.56 6.49
N THR A 23 -8.90 -4.88 5.35
CA THR A 23 -9.73 -3.72 4.97
C THR A 23 -10.42 -3.95 3.62
N ARG A 24 -11.17 -2.94 3.16
CA ARG A 24 -11.65 -2.85 1.76
C ARG A 24 -11.03 -1.66 1.02
N VAL A 25 -9.98 -1.06 1.57
CA VAL A 25 -9.33 0.12 1.02
C VAL A 25 -8.33 -0.34 -0.05
N PRO A 26 -8.50 0.06 -1.32
CA PRO A 26 -7.55 -0.28 -2.38
C PRO A 26 -6.15 0.25 -2.07
N ILE A 27 -5.13 -0.55 -2.33
CA ILE A 27 -3.73 -0.11 -2.18
C ILE A 27 -3.43 1.08 -3.10
N GLY A 28 -4.04 1.10 -4.29
CA GLY A 28 -3.90 2.19 -5.27
C GLY A 28 -4.25 3.57 -4.72
N HIS A 29 -5.25 3.66 -3.85
CA HIS A 29 -5.69 4.94 -3.28
C HIS A 29 -4.59 5.62 -2.45
N LEU A 30 -3.69 4.86 -1.81
CA LEU A 30 -2.56 5.45 -1.08
C LEU A 30 -1.66 6.26 -2.03
N PHE A 31 -1.36 5.71 -3.21
CA PHE A 31 -0.52 6.37 -4.19
C PHE A 31 -1.24 7.56 -4.82
N GLU A 32 -2.51 7.41 -5.18
CA GLU A 32 -3.34 8.49 -5.72
C GLU A 32 -3.43 9.70 -4.77
N TYR A 33 -3.57 9.45 -3.45
CA TYR A 33 -3.54 10.51 -2.42
C TYR A 33 -2.19 11.24 -2.40
N ILE A 34 -1.08 10.49 -2.39
CA ILE A 34 0.24 11.11 -2.36
C ILE A 34 0.53 11.88 -3.66
N GLU A 35 0.09 11.35 -4.81
CA GLU A 35 0.21 11.98 -6.13
C GLU A 35 -0.64 13.26 -6.26
N SER A 36 -1.78 13.33 -5.55
CA SER A 36 -2.62 14.53 -5.49
C SER A 36 -1.98 15.65 -4.63
N GLY A 37 -0.91 15.34 -3.90
CA GLY A 37 -0.22 16.25 -2.98
C GLY A 37 -0.72 16.16 -1.53
N GLU A 38 -1.61 15.21 -1.23
CA GLU A 38 -2.07 14.94 0.13
C GLU A 38 -0.99 14.20 0.94
N THR A 39 -1.01 14.41 2.25
CA THR A 39 -0.09 13.79 3.19
C THR A 39 -0.54 12.38 3.59
N LEU A 40 0.39 11.58 4.09
CA LEU A 40 0.07 10.28 4.68
C LEU A 40 -0.90 10.40 5.86
N ASP A 41 -0.82 11.48 6.63
CA ASP A 41 -1.70 11.71 7.77
C ASP A 41 -3.14 11.95 7.31
N GLU A 42 -3.33 12.76 6.26
CA GLU A 42 -4.65 12.99 5.65
C GLU A 42 -5.26 11.70 5.07
N PHE A 43 -4.44 10.85 4.43
CA PHE A 43 -4.88 9.52 3.99
C PHE A 43 -5.38 8.67 5.17
N LEU A 44 -4.63 8.62 6.28
CA LEU A 44 -4.99 7.83 7.45
C LEU A 44 -6.23 8.36 8.17
N ASP A 45 -6.45 9.68 8.15
CA ASP A 45 -7.66 10.30 8.69
C ASP A 45 -8.91 9.91 7.88
N GLN A 46 -8.77 9.79 6.55
CA GLN A 46 -9.86 9.35 5.65
C GLN A 46 -10.08 7.83 5.69
N PHE A 47 -9.02 7.06 5.91
CA PHE A 47 -9.05 5.59 5.96
C PHE A 47 -8.51 5.05 7.29
N PRO A 48 -9.20 5.31 8.42
CA PRO A 48 -8.70 4.97 9.76
C PRO A 48 -8.62 3.46 10.04
N THR A 49 -9.14 2.61 9.14
CA THR A 49 -8.97 1.15 9.19
C THR A 49 -7.61 0.69 8.70
N VAL A 50 -6.88 1.54 7.97
CA VAL A 50 -5.49 1.26 7.55
C VAL A 50 -4.57 1.75 8.66
N THR A 51 -3.69 0.88 9.15
CA THR A 51 -2.71 1.33 10.15
C THR A 51 -1.59 2.10 9.50
N ARG A 52 -0.95 3.01 10.26
CA ARG A 52 0.23 3.73 9.78
C ARG A 52 1.33 2.78 9.37
N GLU A 53 1.53 1.70 10.15
CA GLU A 53 2.54 0.69 9.86
C GLU A 53 2.27 -0.03 8.53
N GLN A 54 1.00 -0.33 8.21
CA GLN A 54 0.61 -0.91 6.93
C GLN A 54 0.88 0.05 5.76
N ALA A 55 0.50 1.32 5.90
CA ALA A 55 0.71 2.32 4.84
C ALA A 55 2.20 2.56 4.58
N LEU A 56 3.02 2.69 5.65
CA LEU A 56 4.47 2.82 5.51
C LEU A 56 5.12 1.57 4.90
N ALA A 57 4.66 0.38 5.30
CA ALA A 57 5.17 -0.87 4.73
C ALA A 57 4.83 -0.99 3.23
N ALA A 58 3.66 -0.51 2.79
CA ALA A 58 3.32 -0.45 1.36
C ALA A 58 4.29 0.45 0.58
N LEU A 59 4.59 1.64 1.10
CA LEU A 59 5.57 2.55 0.48
C LEU A 59 6.98 1.95 0.43
N GLU A 60 7.41 1.30 1.51
CA GLU A 60 8.72 0.67 1.58
C GLU A 60 8.85 -0.48 0.57
N LEU A 61 7.85 -1.37 0.48
CA LEU A 61 7.82 -2.46 -0.49
C LEU A 61 7.83 -1.95 -1.92
N SER A 62 7.11 -0.86 -2.22
CA SER A 62 7.15 -0.22 -3.53
C SER A 62 8.53 0.34 -3.85
N LYS A 63 9.18 1.01 -2.88
CA LYS A 63 10.55 1.51 -3.02
C LYS A 63 11.55 0.38 -3.26
N GLU A 64 11.50 -0.67 -2.45
CA GLU A 64 12.34 -1.87 -2.59
C GLU A 64 12.12 -2.55 -3.95
N SER A 65 10.87 -2.67 -4.41
CA SER A 65 10.57 -3.24 -5.73
C SER A 65 11.18 -2.43 -6.87
N LEU A 66 11.24 -1.10 -6.76
CA LEU A 66 11.88 -0.26 -7.76
C LEU A 66 13.41 -0.36 -7.70
N LEU A 67 14.00 -0.34 -6.51
CA LEU A 67 15.45 -0.39 -6.32
C LEU A 67 16.05 -1.75 -6.65
N SER A 68 15.40 -2.85 -6.23
CA SER A 68 15.85 -4.23 -6.52
C SER A 68 15.86 -4.56 -8.01
N GLN A 69 15.03 -3.91 -8.81
CA GLN A 69 15.05 -4.06 -10.28
C GLN A 69 16.21 -3.32 -10.95
N HIS A 70 16.92 -2.45 -10.22
CA HIS A 70 17.95 -1.56 -10.75
C HIS A 70 19.30 -1.64 -10.02
N GLU A 71 19.45 -2.51 -9.02
CA GLU A 71 20.76 -2.86 -8.50
C GLU A 71 21.54 -3.65 -9.57
N ILE A 72 22.48 -2.98 -10.24
CA ILE A 72 23.56 -3.67 -10.94
C ILE A 72 24.36 -4.37 -9.84
N ALA A 73 24.31 -5.70 -9.80
CA ALA A 73 25.19 -6.49 -8.95
C ALA A 73 26.62 -5.98 -9.13
N ALA A 74 27.15 -5.34 -8.08
CA ALA A 74 28.54 -4.91 -8.01
C ALA A 74 29.47 -6.12 -7.89
#